data_AF-A0A7C3YBW7-F1
#
_entry.id   AF-A0A7C3YBW7-F1
#
_cell.length_a   1.000
_cell.length_b   1.000
_cell.length_c   1.000
_cell.angle_alpha   90.00
_cell.angle_beta   90.00
_cell.angle_gamma   90.00
#
_symmetry.space_group_name_H-M   'P 1'
#
loop_
_entity.id
_entity.type
_entity.pdbx_description
1 polymer ?
#
loop_
_entity_poly.entity_id
_entity_poly.type
_entity_poly.pdbx_seq_one_letter_code
_entity_poly.pdbx_strand_id
1 'polypeptide(L)'
;KLTYELLSRAETTGVFQLESDGMKRYLKELKPTQFEDIIAMVALYRPGPIELIPDYIAGKHGRKKVTYLHPKLEPILADTYGIAVYQEQVLQIAREIAGFSLGEADILRKAVGKKIKKLLMEQEMKFISGAVKNGVSRAIATKIFRFIEPFAEYGFNRAHATCYAKIAYQTAYLKSHYPQEYMAALLTSEQNNLEKLAVAIAECERMGIAVLPPDINESFVDFGVVRDTQNIRFGLAAIKNVGVGVAEAIVAERKKGPFKNLADFLLRLGPKNLNKKVIEALTKAGALDKFGERNEILASMENILKFLSSSGKKSSARQMGLFKTAEIQVRNLELTPIEPATKKQKLSWEKEFLGMYVSEHPLKGIEETLLALASPIGELNGHSSGAKVKVAGIITAISKILTRSNEPMLFATVEDTSARTEVLVFPKVFKKDSLVWQVDNIVLVEGRTNTKDGALKIIAEQAKELAVQQTIVKEPAELASFSESQPTSREPKLTITLNKEAKKNDLLKIKKILLDFPGEIPVWLRIPLNHGSDFREVKTKTKVCADKIMLEKLEDIVGQGKIVLAQ
;
A
#
# COMPACT_ATOMS: atom_id res chain seq x y z
N LYS A 1 20.02 -7.50 -11.09
CA LYS A 1 20.19 -6.37 -10.14
C LYS A 1 18.84 -5.78 -9.73
N LEU A 2 18.03 -5.26 -10.66
CA LEU A 2 16.70 -4.67 -10.39
C LEU A 2 15.78 -5.54 -9.50
N THR A 3 15.75 -6.85 -9.75
CA THR A 3 14.95 -7.80 -8.94
C THR A 3 15.33 -7.79 -7.47
N TYR A 4 16.63 -7.82 -7.16
CA TYR A 4 17.13 -7.79 -5.79
C TYR A 4 16.90 -6.43 -5.12
N GLU A 5 16.94 -5.34 -5.88
CA GLU A 5 16.62 -4.01 -5.38
C GLU A 5 15.13 -3.88 -5.03
N LEU A 6 14.23 -4.41 -5.86
CA LEU A 6 12.79 -4.50 -5.58
C LEU A 6 12.54 -5.26 -4.27
N LEU A 7 13.17 -6.43 -4.10
CA LEU A 7 13.09 -7.21 -2.87
C LEU A 7 13.66 -6.44 -1.67
N SER A 8 14.77 -5.73 -1.84
CA SER A 8 15.43 -4.95 -0.78
C SER A 8 14.60 -3.73 -0.35
N ARG A 9 13.77 -3.16 -1.23
CA ARG A 9 12.77 -2.13 -0.89
C ARG A 9 11.49 -2.74 -0.29
N ALA A 10 11.38 -4.07 -0.28
CA ALA A 10 10.20 -4.86 0.10
C ALA A 10 8.92 -4.48 -0.64
N GLU A 11 9.06 -4.22 -1.94
CA GLU A 11 7.97 -3.96 -2.87
C GLU A 11 7.37 -5.28 -3.38
N THR A 12 7.06 -6.19 -2.44
CA THR A 12 6.75 -7.59 -2.73
C THR A 12 5.26 -7.92 -2.75
N THR A 13 4.38 -6.92 -2.78
CA THR A 13 2.95 -7.16 -3.02
C THR A 13 2.78 -7.88 -4.37
N GLY A 14 2.08 -9.02 -4.38
CA GLY A 14 1.95 -9.86 -5.56
C GLY A 14 3.23 -10.61 -5.94
N VAL A 15 4.25 -10.68 -5.08
CA VAL A 15 5.44 -11.54 -5.29
C VAL A 15 5.27 -12.81 -4.48
N PHE A 16 5.26 -13.95 -5.16
CA PHE A 16 4.94 -15.25 -4.57
C PHE A 16 5.75 -15.54 -3.29
N GLN A 17 5.05 -16.00 -2.23
CA GLN A 17 5.59 -16.31 -0.89
C GLN A 17 6.15 -15.14 -0.08
N LEU A 18 6.36 -13.96 -0.69
CA LEU A 18 7.11 -12.86 -0.07
C LEU A 18 6.23 -11.67 0.34
N GLU A 19 4.91 -11.86 0.46
CA GLU A 19 3.93 -10.76 0.53
C GLU A 19 3.62 -10.27 1.95
N SER A 20 3.76 -11.14 2.96
CA SER A 20 3.38 -10.82 4.34
C SER A 20 4.21 -9.68 4.93
N ASP A 21 3.63 -8.90 5.84
CA ASP A 21 4.29 -7.70 6.39
C ASP A 21 5.57 -8.02 7.16
N GLY A 22 5.59 -9.09 7.94
CA GLY A 22 6.81 -9.50 8.64
C GLY A 22 7.89 -9.98 7.66
N MET A 23 7.53 -10.62 6.55
CA MET A 23 8.48 -10.99 5.49
C MET A 23 9.05 -9.74 4.82
N LYS A 24 8.18 -8.77 4.47
CA LYS A 24 8.58 -7.47 3.93
C LYS A 24 9.57 -6.76 4.86
N ARG A 25 9.33 -6.75 6.16
CA ARG A 25 10.26 -6.18 7.16
C ARG A 25 11.64 -6.83 7.08
N TYR A 26 11.70 -8.15 7.13
CA TYR A 26 12.98 -8.86 7.07
C TYR A 26 13.69 -8.69 5.73
N LEU A 27 12.97 -8.59 4.61
CA LEU A 27 13.59 -8.31 3.31
C LEU A 27 14.25 -6.92 3.26
N LYS A 28 13.65 -5.89 3.87
CA LYS A 28 14.27 -4.56 4.00
C LYS A 28 15.57 -4.60 4.80
N GLU A 29 15.60 -5.39 5.87
CA GLU A 29 16.78 -5.55 6.72
C GLU A 29 17.86 -6.42 6.07
N LEU A 30 17.45 -7.52 5.44
CA LEU A 30 18.32 -8.49 4.78
C LEU A 30 19.00 -7.90 3.55
N LYS A 31 18.27 -7.07 2.78
CA LYS A 31 18.68 -6.55 1.48
C LYS A 31 19.23 -7.67 0.58
N PRO A 32 18.37 -8.59 0.10
CA PRO A 32 18.82 -9.73 -0.70
C PRO A 32 19.69 -9.30 -1.87
N THR A 33 20.80 -10.00 -2.10
CA THR A 33 21.78 -9.71 -3.16
C THR A 33 22.09 -10.93 -4.03
N GLN A 34 21.67 -12.12 -3.59
CA GLN A 34 21.89 -13.40 -4.26
C GLN A 34 20.68 -14.31 -4.10
N PHE A 35 20.62 -15.37 -4.91
CA PHE A 35 19.48 -16.30 -4.91
C PHE A 35 19.36 -17.07 -3.59
N GLU A 36 20.48 -17.41 -2.96
CA GLU A 36 20.53 -18.10 -1.66
C GLU A 36 19.80 -17.33 -0.55
N ASP A 37 19.83 -15.99 -0.58
CA ASP A 37 19.10 -15.17 0.40
C ASP A 37 17.58 -15.41 0.32
N ILE A 38 17.05 -15.65 -0.88
CA ILE A 38 15.62 -15.91 -1.09
C ILE A 38 15.28 -17.31 -0.58
N ILE A 39 16.14 -18.30 -0.87
CA ILE A 39 16.00 -19.68 -0.37
C ILE A 39 15.99 -19.68 1.16
N ALA A 40 16.93 -18.96 1.78
CA ALA A 40 17.04 -18.84 3.22
C ALA A 40 15.80 -18.17 3.83
N MET A 41 15.28 -17.09 3.23
CA MET A 41 14.08 -16.44 3.74
C MET A 41 12.84 -17.32 3.68
N VAL A 42 12.64 -18.05 2.57
CA VAL A 42 11.55 -19.03 2.45
C VAL A 42 11.68 -20.13 3.51
N ALA A 43 12.91 -20.53 3.84
CA ALA A 43 13.16 -21.54 4.87
C ALA A 43 13.03 -21.00 6.31
N LEU A 44 13.49 -19.78 6.59
CA LEU A 44 13.58 -19.25 7.96
C LEU A 44 12.29 -18.57 8.42
N TYR A 45 11.50 -18.00 7.52
CA TYR A 45 10.29 -17.26 7.87
C TYR A 45 9.11 -18.18 8.17
N ARG A 46 9.21 -18.90 9.29
CA ARG A 46 8.15 -19.75 9.85
C ARG A 46 8.27 -19.84 11.38
N PRO A 47 7.21 -20.26 12.09
CA PRO A 47 7.27 -20.45 13.54
C PRO A 47 8.42 -21.37 13.95
N GLY A 48 9.27 -20.91 14.87
CA GLY A 48 10.52 -21.58 15.27
C GLY A 48 11.77 -20.87 14.75
N PRO A 49 12.24 -21.14 13.51
CA PRO A 49 13.48 -20.58 12.98
C PRO A 49 13.40 -19.08 12.65
N ILE A 50 12.24 -18.42 12.77
CA ILE A 50 12.12 -16.97 12.58
C ILE A 50 13.05 -16.18 13.52
N GLU A 51 13.36 -16.74 14.69
CA GLU A 51 14.31 -16.17 15.66
C GLU A 51 15.76 -16.15 15.17
N LEU A 52 16.09 -16.97 14.15
CA LEU A 52 17.42 -17.05 13.54
C LEU A 52 17.62 -16.01 12.43
N ILE A 53 16.56 -15.36 11.95
CA ILE A 53 16.65 -14.38 10.86
C ILE A 53 17.54 -13.17 11.24
N PRO A 54 17.42 -12.56 12.44
CA PRO A 54 18.33 -11.48 12.85
C PRO A 54 19.81 -11.88 12.81
N ASP A 55 20.11 -13.10 13.24
CA ASP A 55 21.47 -13.65 13.20
C ASP A 55 21.96 -13.86 11.76
N TYR A 56 21.11 -14.36 10.87
CA TYR A 56 21.42 -14.53 9.46
C TYR A 56 21.74 -13.18 8.80
N ILE A 57 20.91 -12.16 9.08
CA ILE A 57 21.10 -10.79 8.60
C ILE A 57 22.38 -10.18 9.16
N ALA A 58 22.68 -10.39 10.44
CA ALA A 58 23.90 -9.88 11.07
C ALA A 58 25.16 -10.54 10.50
N GLY A 59 25.11 -11.84 10.21
CA GLY A 59 26.18 -12.58 9.53
C GLY A 59 26.41 -12.05 8.11
N LYS A 60 25.33 -11.89 7.33
CA LYS A 60 25.39 -11.33 5.98
C LYS A 60 26.07 -9.97 5.92
N HIS A 61 25.69 -9.06 6.82
CA HIS A 61 26.21 -7.69 6.83
C HIS A 61 27.54 -7.55 7.58
N GLY A 62 28.17 -8.66 8.00
CA GLY A 62 29.44 -8.64 8.73
C GLY A 62 29.37 -8.02 10.13
N ARG A 63 28.16 -7.83 10.68
CA ARG A 63 27.95 -7.28 12.04
C ARG A 63 28.18 -8.33 13.11
N LYS A 64 28.03 -9.61 12.76
CA LYS A 64 28.34 -10.76 13.60
C LYS A 64 29.54 -11.49 13.00
N LYS A 65 30.59 -11.70 13.80
CA LYS A 65 31.73 -12.53 13.39
C LYS A 65 31.26 -13.98 13.27
N VAL A 66 31.25 -14.51 12.06
CA VAL A 66 30.93 -15.91 11.81
C VAL A 66 32.09 -16.77 12.32
N THR A 67 31.80 -17.71 13.22
CA THR A 67 32.77 -18.65 13.77
C THR A 67 32.23 -20.06 13.62
N TYR A 68 33.14 -21.00 13.31
CA TYR A 68 32.80 -22.40 13.12
C TYR A 68 33.41 -23.24 14.25
N LEU A 69 32.67 -24.23 14.73
CA LEU A 69 33.18 -25.17 15.75
C LEU A 69 34.33 -26.03 15.24
N HIS A 70 34.44 -26.19 13.92
CA HIS A 70 35.46 -26.97 13.24
C HIS A 70 35.63 -26.48 11.79
N PRO A 71 36.85 -26.47 11.20
CA PRO A 71 37.07 -26.01 9.82
C PRO A 71 36.19 -26.71 8.77
N LYS A 72 35.91 -28.00 8.94
CA LYS A 72 35.02 -28.77 8.05
C LYS A 72 33.57 -28.25 8.00
N LEU A 73 33.12 -27.44 8.95
CA LEU A 73 31.77 -26.87 8.93
C LEU A 73 31.66 -25.64 8.03
N GLU A 74 32.77 -24.95 7.78
CA GLU A 74 32.80 -23.74 6.94
C GLU A 74 32.21 -23.98 5.55
N PRO A 75 32.66 -24.97 4.75
CA PRO A 75 32.11 -25.19 3.40
C PRO A 75 30.63 -25.60 3.40
N ILE A 76 30.07 -26.07 4.52
CA ILE A 76 28.68 -26.51 4.64
C ILE A 76 27.76 -25.34 5.04
N LEU A 77 28.27 -24.45 5.90
CA LEU A 77 27.50 -23.38 6.54
C LEU A 77 27.88 -21.97 6.06
N ALA A 78 28.83 -21.84 5.13
CA ALA A 78 29.28 -20.55 4.58
C ALA A 78 28.12 -19.75 3.98
N ASP A 79 27.33 -20.39 3.12
CA ASP A 79 26.15 -19.80 2.45
C ASP A 79 25.05 -19.32 3.42
N THR A 80 25.11 -19.78 4.67
CA THR A 80 24.14 -19.47 5.73
C THR A 80 24.79 -18.81 6.95
N TYR A 81 26.00 -18.26 6.78
CA TYR A 81 26.72 -17.48 7.80
C TYR A 81 26.89 -18.22 9.13
N GLY A 82 27.14 -19.53 9.08
CA GLY A 82 27.33 -20.38 10.26
C GLY A 82 26.04 -20.90 10.89
N ILE A 83 24.88 -20.57 10.34
CA ILE A 83 23.57 -21.00 10.83
C ILE A 83 23.16 -22.27 10.09
N ALA A 84 22.76 -23.32 10.81
CA ALA A 84 22.12 -24.47 10.17
C ALA A 84 20.68 -24.07 9.78
N VAL A 85 20.35 -24.14 8.50
CA VAL A 85 19.03 -23.81 7.94
C VAL A 85 18.40 -25.02 7.24
N TYR A 86 19.23 -25.85 6.59
CA TYR A 86 18.76 -26.94 5.73
C TYR A 86 19.02 -28.35 6.29
N GLN A 87 18.11 -29.27 5.99
CA GLN A 87 18.27 -30.70 6.31
C GLN A 87 19.52 -31.28 5.65
N GLU A 88 19.80 -30.85 4.43
CA GLU A 88 20.97 -31.24 3.64
C GLU A 88 22.28 -30.82 4.32
N GLN A 89 22.30 -29.70 5.07
CA GLN A 89 23.48 -29.30 5.85
C GLN A 89 23.75 -30.28 6.99
N VAL A 90 22.73 -30.77 7.69
CA VAL A 90 22.90 -31.81 8.73
C VAL A 90 23.44 -33.10 8.15
N LEU A 91 22.90 -33.52 6.99
CA LEU A 91 23.39 -34.71 6.31
C LEU A 91 24.87 -34.53 5.94
N GLN A 92 25.26 -33.39 5.39
CA GLN A 92 26.66 -33.09 5.08
C GLN A 92 27.54 -33.06 6.34
N ILE A 93 27.08 -32.45 7.44
CA ILE A 93 27.82 -32.44 8.72
C ILE A 93 28.07 -33.87 9.21
N ALA A 94 27.05 -34.73 9.20
CA ALA A 94 27.19 -36.13 9.61
C ALA A 94 28.20 -36.91 8.77
N ARG A 95 28.24 -36.64 7.46
CA ARG A 95 29.21 -37.26 6.56
C ARG A 95 30.62 -36.74 6.78
N GLU A 96 30.81 -35.43 6.77
CA GLU A 96 32.14 -34.80 6.80
C GLU A 96 32.81 -34.89 8.19
N ILE A 97 32.01 -34.78 9.25
CA ILE A 97 32.49 -34.89 10.62
C ILE A 97 32.59 -36.36 11.03
N ALA A 98 31.49 -37.11 10.97
CA ALA A 98 31.41 -38.46 11.54
C ALA A 98 31.65 -39.61 10.55
N GLY A 99 31.80 -39.33 9.25
CA GLY A 99 32.05 -40.37 8.23
C GLY A 99 30.84 -41.24 7.94
N PHE A 100 29.63 -40.75 8.26
CA PHE A 100 28.40 -41.51 8.01
C PHE A 100 28.21 -41.73 6.50
N SER A 101 27.62 -42.88 6.14
CA SER A 101 27.00 -43.05 4.83
C SER A 101 25.77 -42.15 4.69
N LEU A 102 25.29 -41.96 3.46
CA LEU A 102 24.04 -41.20 3.22
C LEU A 102 22.84 -41.83 3.95
N GLY A 103 22.79 -43.16 4.04
CA GLY A 103 21.74 -43.88 4.76
C GLY A 103 21.79 -43.62 6.26
N GLU A 104 22.98 -43.68 6.86
CA GLU A 104 23.16 -43.39 8.29
C GLU A 104 22.85 -41.93 8.63
N ALA A 105 23.25 -40.99 7.76
CA ALA A 105 22.93 -39.58 7.91
C ALA A 105 21.40 -39.33 7.88
N ASP A 106 20.65 -40.02 7.01
CA ASP A 106 19.18 -39.92 7.02
C ASP A 106 18.54 -40.56 8.26
N ILE A 107 19.13 -41.64 8.79
CA ILE A 107 18.70 -42.21 10.08
C ILE A 107 18.88 -41.20 11.20
N LEU A 108 20.03 -40.50 11.26
CA LEU A 108 20.26 -39.41 12.21
C LEU A 108 19.21 -38.31 12.04
N ARG A 109 18.97 -37.82 10.81
CA ARG A 109 17.94 -36.80 10.52
C ARG A 109 16.56 -37.23 11.03
N LYS A 110 16.15 -38.48 10.78
CA LYS A 110 14.89 -39.06 11.26
C LYS A 110 14.84 -39.16 12.79
N ALA A 111 15.93 -39.57 13.42
CA ALA A 111 16.04 -39.74 14.87
C ALA A 111 15.84 -38.42 15.61
N VAL A 112 16.51 -37.36 15.13
CA VAL A 112 16.41 -36.02 15.72
C VAL A 112 15.02 -35.42 15.43
N GLY A 113 14.50 -35.54 14.20
CA GLY A 113 13.17 -35.02 13.87
C GLY A 113 12.00 -35.66 14.64
N LYS A 114 12.10 -36.95 14.99
CA LYS A 114 11.06 -37.66 15.79
C LYS A 114 11.31 -37.66 17.30
N LYS A 115 12.41 -37.06 17.78
CA LYS A 115 12.82 -37.03 19.20
C LYS A 115 12.84 -38.42 19.87
N ILE A 116 13.29 -39.46 19.16
CA ILE A 116 13.32 -40.82 19.70
C ILE A 116 14.54 -40.95 20.60
N LYS A 117 14.38 -40.73 21.92
CA LYS A 117 15.49 -40.68 22.91
C LYS A 117 16.53 -41.80 22.75
N LYS A 118 16.08 -43.05 22.66
CA LYS A 118 16.98 -44.21 22.52
C LYS A 118 17.81 -44.14 21.24
N LEU A 119 17.15 -43.84 20.11
CA LEU A 119 17.81 -43.73 18.81
C LEU A 119 18.76 -42.52 18.77
N LEU A 120 18.39 -41.41 19.41
CA LEU A 120 19.24 -40.21 19.48
C LEU A 120 20.54 -40.48 20.24
N MET A 121 20.48 -41.18 21.38
CA MET A 121 21.68 -41.60 22.13
C MET A 121 22.56 -42.57 21.33
N GLU A 122 21.94 -43.52 20.62
CA GLU A 122 22.67 -44.44 19.73
C GLU A 122 23.39 -43.67 18.60
N GLN A 123 22.70 -42.70 18.00
CA GLN A 123 23.29 -41.86 16.95
C GLN A 123 24.35 -40.89 17.48
N GLU A 124 24.20 -40.36 18.70
CA GLU A 124 25.21 -39.53 19.36
C GLU A 124 26.52 -40.30 19.55
N MET A 125 26.43 -41.52 20.10
CA MET A 125 27.61 -42.38 20.29
C MET A 125 28.30 -42.70 18.97
N LYS A 126 27.52 -43.05 17.93
CA LYS A 126 28.05 -43.30 16.58
C LYS A 126 28.70 -42.06 15.98
N PHE A 127 28.06 -40.90 16.10
CA PHE A 127 28.55 -39.64 15.56
C PHE A 127 29.88 -39.26 16.22
N ILE A 128 29.96 -39.30 17.56
CA ILE A 128 31.18 -38.96 18.30
C ILE A 128 32.31 -39.95 17.98
N SER A 129 32.02 -41.25 17.94
CA SER A 129 33.01 -42.29 17.60
C SER A 129 33.56 -42.09 16.18
N GLY A 130 32.68 -41.85 15.21
CA GLY A 130 33.06 -41.55 13.83
C GLY A 130 33.88 -40.26 13.72
N ALA A 131 33.49 -39.22 14.45
CA ALA A 131 34.20 -37.94 14.46
C ALA A 131 35.64 -38.08 14.99
N VAL A 132 35.84 -38.85 16.06
CA VAL A 132 37.17 -39.13 16.61
C VAL A 132 38.04 -39.91 15.61
N LYS A 133 37.46 -40.91 14.92
CA LYS A 133 38.17 -41.63 13.84
C LYS A 133 38.58 -40.72 12.68
N ASN A 134 37.82 -39.65 12.45
CA ASN A 134 38.07 -38.66 11.39
C ASN A 134 38.91 -37.46 11.86
N GLY A 135 39.60 -37.57 13.00
CA GLY A 135 40.53 -36.55 13.50
C GLY A 135 39.88 -35.38 14.24
N VAL A 136 38.60 -35.45 14.59
CA VAL A 136 37.91 -34.41 15.38
C VAL A 136 37.96 -34.77 16.86
N SER A 137 38.39 -33.85 17.73
CA SER A 137 38.45 -34.13 19.17
C SER A 137 37.06 -34.44 19.74
N ARG A 138 36.99 -35.38 20.70
CA ARG A 138 35.72 -35.77 21.33
C ARG A 138 34.93 -34.56 21.86
N ALA A 139 35.62 -33.59 22.47
CA ALA A 139 34.98 -32.38 22.99
C ALA A 139 34.34 -31.52 21.90
N ILE A 140 35.00 -31.36 20.74
CA ILE A 140 34.43 -30.65 19.59
C ILE A 140 33.29 -31.46 18.99
N ALA A 141 33.45 -32.78 18.82
CA ALA A 141 32.41 -33.65 18.28
C ALA A 141 31.11 -33.59 19.10
N THR A 142 31.19 -33.61 20.43
CA THR A 142 30.03 -33.43 21.31
C THR A 142 29.38 -32.05 21.14
N LYS A 143 30.18 -30.98 21.01
CA LYS A 143 29.63 -29.64 20.73
C LYS A 143 28.91 -29.56 19.39
N ILE A 144 29.47 -30.19 18.34
CA ILE A 144 28.84 -30.26 17.01
C ILE A 144 27.54 -31.06 17.08
N PHE A 145 27.51 -32.18 17.80
CA PHE A 145 26.28 -32.96 17.96
C PHE A 145 25.17 -32.15 18.66
N ARG A 146 25.51 -31.43 19.73
CA ARG A 146 24.58 -30.52 20.41
C ARG A 146 24.15 -29.33 19.56
N PHE A 147 24.94 -28.93 18.57
CA PHE A 147 24.57 -27.89 17.61
C PHE A 147 23.52 -28.40 16.60
N ILE A 148 23.61 -29.66 16.17
CA ILE A 148 22.63 -30.25 15.21
C ILE A 148 21.34 -30.73 15.88
N GLU A 149 21.36 -31.06 17.18
CA GLU A 149 20.22 -31.65 17.89
C GLU A 149 18.97 -30.75 17.92
N PRO A 150 19.04 -29.46 18.29
CA PRO A 150 17.88 -28.56 18.22
C PRO A 150 17.41 -28.30 16.80
N PHE A 151 18.30 -28.44 15.82
CA PHE A 151 18.05 -28.03 14.44
C PHE A 151 17.07 -28.96 13.71
N ALA A 152 17.00 -30.27 14.01
CA ALA A 152 16.10 -31.12 13.23
C ALA A 152 14.61 -30.83 13.45
N GLU A 153 14.27 -30.06 14.49
CA GLU A 153 12.91 -29.52 14.68
C GLU A 153 12.59 -28.42 13.67
N TYR A 154 13.62 -27.67 13.25
CA TYR A 154 13.46 -26.45 12.46
C TYR A 154 14.23 -26.48 11.13
N GLY A 155 14.77 -27.63 10.73
CA GLY A 155 15.50 -27.78 9.48
C GLY A 155 14.57 -27.90 8.28
N PHE A 156 14.80 -27.07 7.27
CA PHE A 156 13.99 -27.10 6.05
C PHE A 156 14.63 -27.95 4.94
N ASN A 157 13.81 -28.51 4.07
CA ASN A 157 14.32 -29.17 2.88
C ASN A 157 14.80 -28.11 1.86
N ARG A 158 16.10 -28.08 1.55
CA ARG A 158 16.69 -27.07 0.65
C ARG A 158 16.12 -27.20 -0.76
N ALA A 159 15.90 -28.41 -1.25
CA ALA A 159 15.37 -28.62 -2.60
C ALA A 159 13.97 -27.99 -2.75
N HIS A 160 13.08 -28.21 -1.78
CA HIS A 160 11.75 -27.60 -1.76
C HIS A 160 11.80 -26.07 -1.66
N ALA A 161 12.61 -25.51 -0.73
CA ALA A 161 12.80 -24.06 -0.65
C ALA A 161 13.34 -23.48 -1.96
N THR A 162 14.27 -24.18 -2.61
CA THR A 162 14.87 -23.75 -3.89
C THR A 162 13.82 -23.65 -5.00
N CYS A 163 12.95 -24.64 -5.13
CA CYS A 163 11.87 -24.63 -6.11
C CYS A 163 10.89 -23.45 -5.89
N TYR A 164 10.51 -23.16 -4.65
CA TYR A 164 9.60 -22.05 -4.34
C TYR A 164 10.30 -20.69 -4.46
N ALA A 165 11.56 -20.59 -4.03
CA ALA A 165 12.39 -19.40 -4.20
C ALA A 165 12.58 -19.06 -5.69
N LYS A 166 12.64 -20.07 -6.58
CA LYS A 166 12.69 -19.86 -8.03
C LYS A 166 11.44 -19.13 -8.52
N ILE A 167 10.24 -19.55 -8.08
CA ILE A 167 8.98 -18.89 -8.45
C ILE A 167 8.90 -17.48 -7.85
N ALA A 168 9.33 -17.31 -6.59
CA ALA A 168 9.43 -15.99 -5.96
C ALA A 168 10.38 -15.05 -6.74
N TYR A 169 11.52 -15.56 -7.20
CA TYR A 169 12.44 -14.79 -8.02
C TYR A 169 11.86 -14.47 -9.40
N GLN A 170 11.19 -15.43 -10.06
CA GLN A 170 10.55 -15.21 -11.36
C GLN A 170 9.45 -14.15 -11.29
N THR A 171 8.60 -14.21 -10.27
CA THR A 171 7.55 -13.20 -10.04
C THR A 171 8.13 -11.83 -9.73
N ALA A 172 9.14 -11.74 -8.85
CA ALA A 172 9.86 -10.49 -8.59
C ALA A 172 10.59 -9.96 -9.84
N TYR A 173 11.13 -10.85 -10.67
CA TYR A 173 11.80 -10.50 -11.91
C TYR A 173 10.83 -9.86 -12.90
N LEU A 174 9.68 -10.50 -13.14
CA LEU A 174 8.64 -9.95 -14.01
C LEU A 174 8.13 -8.61 -13.47
N LYS A 175 7.84 -8.50 -12.17
CA LYS A 175 7.43 -7.24 -11.56
C LYS A 175 8.46 -6.11 -11.72
N SER A 176 9.75 -6.44 -11.69
CA SER A 176 10.82 -5.42 -11.79
C SER A 176 11.16 -5.00 -13.22
N HIS A 177 10.87 -5.83 -14.23
CA HIS A 177 11.26 -5.55 -15.63
C HIS A 177 10.07 -5.29 -16.56
N TYR A 178 8.90 -5.83 -16.24
CA TYR A 178 7.65 -5.67 -16.98
C TYR A 178 6.50 -5.32 -16.00
N PRO A 179 6.62 -4.21 -15.25
CA PRO A 179 5.71 -3.94 -14.14
C PRO A 179 4.26 -3.78 -14.59
N GLN A 180 4.01 -3.12 -15.72
CA GLN A 180 2.65 -2.91 -16.23
C GLN A 180 1.97 -4.23 -16.60
N GLU A 181 2.63 -5.08 -17.39
CA GLU A 181 2.09 -6.36 -17.83
C GLU A 181 1.96 -7.34 -16.66
N TYR A 182 2.95 -7.35 -15.76
CA TYR A 182 2.91 -8.19 -14.57
C TYR A 182 1.75 -7.79 -13.65
N MET A 183 1.57 -6.50 -13.40
CA MET A 183 0.47 -6.02 -12.57
C MET A 183 -0.88 -6.26 -13.25
N ALA A 184 -1.01 -6.10 -14.58
CA ALA A 184 -2.23 -6.47 -15.30
C ALA A 184 -2.56 -7.97 -15.18
N ALA A 185 -1.54 -8.83 -15.24
CA ALA A 185 -1.71 -10.27 -15.02
C ALA A 185 -2.10 -10.59 -13.56
N LEU A 186 -1.48 -9.92 -12.58
CA LEU A 186 -1.81 -10.06 -11.16
C LEU A 186 -3.26 -9.67 -10.90
N LEU A 187 -3.70 -8.51 -11.41
CA LEU A 187 -5.08 -8.03 -11.29
C LEU A 187 -6.09 -9.03 -11.88
N THR A 188 -5.77 -9.56 -13.06
CA THR A 188 -6.58 -10.62 -13.69
C THR A 188 -6.66 -11.88 -12.82
N SER A 189 -5.55 -12.29 -12.19
CA SER A 189 -5.54 -13.47 -11.33
C SER A 189 -6.36 -13.31 -10.04
N GLU A 190 -6.49 -12.07 -9.55
CA GLU A 190 -7.20 -11.74 -8.32
C GLU A 190 -8.60 -11.15 -8.56
N GLN A 191 -9.08 -11.12 -9.81
CA GLN A 191 -10.36 -10.47 -10.18
C GLN A 191 -11.60 -11.03 -9.45
N ASN A 192 -11.54 -12.27 -8.96
CA ASN A 192 -12.61 -12.91 -8.22
C ASN A 192 -12.53 -12.66 -6.70
N ASN A 193 -11.48 -11.99 -6.22
CA ASN A 193 -11.29 -11.61 -4.82
C ASN A 193 -11.14 -10.09 -4.72
N LEU A 194 -12.25 -9.39 -4.43
CA LEU A 194 -12.28 -7.93 -4.40
C LEU A 194 -11.31 -7.32 -3.38
N GLU A 195 -11.05 -7.99 -2.25
CA GLU A 195 -10.11 -7.51 -1.24
C GLU A 195 -8.68 -7.54 -1.77
N LYS A 196 -8.26 -8.65 -2.37
CA LYS A 196 -6.94 -8.77 -2.98
C LYS A 196 -6.77 -7.90 -4.23
N LEU A 197 -7.83 -7.78 -5.04
CA LEU A 197 -7.86 -6.90 -6.19
C LEU A 197 -7.60 -5.44 -5.75
N ALA A 198 -8.27 -4.97 -4.70
CA ALA A 198 -8.04 -3.63 -4.16
C ALA A 198 -6.59 -3.44 -3.68
N VAL A 199 -5.99 -4.44 -3.02
CA VAL A 199 -4.57 -4.39 -2.61
C VAL A 199 -3.63 -4.30 -3.82
N ALA A 200 -3.90 -5.07 -4.88
CA ALA A 200 -3.09 -5.06 -6.10
C ALA A 200 -3.22 -3.74 -6.87
N ILE A 201 -4.41 -3.12 -6.88
CA ILE A 201 -4.62 -1.81 -7.52
C ILE A 201 -3.93 -0.70 -6.75
N ALA A 202 -4.04 -0.67 -5.42
CA ALA A 202 -3.29 0.27 -4.59
C ALA A 202 -1.77 0.15 -4.79
N GLU A 203 -1.27 -1.07 -5.06
CA GLU A 203 0.13 -1.26 -5.44
C GLU A 203 0.46 -0.69 -6.81
N CYS A 204 -0.44 -0.79 -7.80
CA CYS A 204 -0.26 -0.14 -9.11
C CYS A 204 -0.11 1.38 -8.95
N GLU A 205 -1.01 2.00 -8.17
CA GLU A 205 -0.97 3.44 -7.89
C GLU A 205 0.34 3.85 -7.21
N ARG A 206 0.79 3.08 -6.21
CA ARG A 206 2.09 3.30 -5.55
C ARG A 206 3.27 3.18 -6.53
N MET A 207 3.15 2.34 -7.55
CA MET A 207 4.14 2.19 -8.62
C MET A 207 4.02 3.27 -9.71
N GLY A 208 3.05 4.18 -9.62
CA GLY A 208 2.78 5.20 -10.62
C GLY A 208 2.05 4.68 -11.87
N ILE A 209 1.37 3.52 -11.76
CA ILE A 209 0.60 2.89 -12.84
C ILE A 209 -0.88 3.13 -12.55
N ALA A 210 -1.53 3.98 -13.34
CA ALA A 210 -2.96 4.23 -13.13
C ALA A 210 -3.79 3.02 -13.61
N VAL A 211 -4.80 2.65 -12.82
CA VAL A 211 -5.82 1.67 -13.22
C VAL A 211 -7.07 2.45 -13.65
N LEU A 212 -7.24 2.56 -14.95
CA LEU A 212 -8.30 3.36 -15.56
C LEU A 212 -9.65 2.62 -15.51
N PRO A 213 -10.78 3.34 -15.40
CA PRO A 213 -12.12 2.74 -15.38
C PRO A 213 -12.39 1.94 -16.66
N PRO A 214 -13.32 0.97 -16.59
CA PRO A 214 -13.69 0.20 -17.76
C PRO A 214 -14.32 1.12 -18.81
N ASP A 215 -14.16 0.72 -20.07
CA ASP A 215 -14.72 1.41 -21.23
C ASP A 215 -15.01 0.37 -22.31
N ILE A 216 -16.26 0.26 -22.77
CA ILE A 216 -16.63 -0.72 -23.80
C ILE A 216 -15.81 -0.62 -25.09
N ASN A 217 -15.27 0.57 -25.41
CA ASN A 217 -14.49 0.82 -26.62
C ASN A 217 -12.98 0.61 -26.43
N GLU A 218 -12.49 0.52 -25.19
CA GLU A 218 -11.05 0.38 -24.92
C GLU A 218 -10.68 -0.86 -24.08
N SER A 219 -11.52 -1.24 -23.10
CA SER A 219 -11.26 -2.37 -22.20
C SER A 219 -11.07 -3.69 -22.94
N PHE A 220 -10.21 -4.53 -22.40
CA PHE A 220 -10.06 -5.92 -22.84
C PHE A 220 -11.03 -6.83 -22.07
N VAL A 221 -10.99 -8.13 -22.36
CA VAL A 221 -11.75 -9.13 -21.58
C VAL A 221 -11.26 -9.08 -20.13
N ASP A 222 -9.95 -9.26 -19.95
CA ASP A 222 -9.24 -9.15 -18.68
C ASP A 222 -8.60 -7.76 -18.51
N PHE A 223 -7.88 -7.54 -17.40
CA PHE A 223 -7.08 -6.32 -17.25
C PHE A 223 -5.98 -6.29 -18.32
N GLY A 224 -5.72 -5.12 -18.90
CA GLY A 224 -4.71 -5.01 -19.95
C GLY A 224 -4.08 -3.62 -20.05
N VAL A 225 -2.87 -3.59 -20.59
CA VAL A 225 -2.07 -2.37 -20.73
C VAL A 225 -2.51 -1.60 -21.97
N VAL A 226 -2.84 -0.32 -21.78
CA VAL A 226 -3.12 0.62 -22.87
C VAL A 226 -1.78 1.10 -23.43
N ARG A 227 -1.48 0.76 -24.69
CA ARG A 227 -0.16 0.99 -25.30
C ARG A 227 0.31 2.43 -25.24
N ASP A 228 -0.58 3.39 -25.46
CA ASP A 228 -0.22 4.81 -25.57
C ASP A 228 0.10 5.44 -24.21
N THR A 229 -0.57 5.00 -23.14
CA THR A 229 -0.41 5.60 -21.80
C THR A 229 0.40 4.73 -20.85
N GLN A 230 0.64 3.46 -21.19
CA GLN A 230 1.22 2.44 -20.31
C GLN A 230 0.43 2.22 -19.01
N ASN A 231 -0.80 2.72 -18.94
CA ASN A 231 -1.71 2.49 -17.83
C ASN A 231 -2.49 1.19 -18.03
N ILE A 232 -3.04 0.67 -16.95
CA ILE A 232 -3.86 -0.54 -16.99
C ILE A 232 -5.32 -0.13 -17.14
N ARG A 233 -6.04 -0.75 -18.07
CA ARG A 233 -7.48 -0.59 -18.23
C ARG A 233 -8.21 -1.73 -17.53
N PHE A 234 -9.26 -1.40 -16.78
CA PHE A 234 -10.09 -2.39 -16.10
C PHE A 234 -10.70 -3.39 -17.11
N GLY A 235 -10.63 -4.68 -16.78
CA GLY A 235 -11.17 -5.76 -17.62
C GLY A 235 -12.70 -5.83 -17.53
N LEU A 236 -13.37 -6.05 -18.66
CA LEU A 236 -14.84 -6.17 -18.69
C LEU A 236 -15.34 -7.39 -17.90
N ALA A 237 -14.56 -8.48 -17.86
CA ALA A 237 -14.90 -9.70 -17.12
C ALA A 237 -14.84 -9.51 -15.60
N ALA A 238 -14.02 -8.56 -15.12
CA ALA A 238 -13.87 -8.24 -13.70
C ALA A 238 -15.05 -7.40 -13.16
N ILE A 239 -15.94 -6.90 -14.01
CA ILE A 239 -17.14 -6.18 -13.59
C ILE A 239 -18.16 -7.18 -13.04
N LYS A 240 -18.57 -6.99 -11.79
CA LYS A 240 -19.60 -7.82 -11.14
C LYS A 240 -20.86 -7.89 -12.02
N ASN A 241 -21.39 -9.10 -12.24
CA ASN A 241 -22.57 -9.41 -13.06
C ASN A 241 -22.42 -9.30 -14.59
N VAL A 242 -21.25 -8.97 -15.15
CA VAL A 242 -21.05 -8.99 -16.62
C VAL A 242 -20.75 -10.41 -17.12
N GLY A 243 -19.74 -11.06 -16.52
CA GLY A 243 -19.32 -12.42 -16.89
C GLY A 243 -18.45 -12.48 -18.15
N VAL A 244 -17.58 -13.50 -18.21
CA VAL A 244 -16.55 -13.65 -19.25
C VAL A 244 -17.14 -13.72 -20.65
N GLY A 245 -18.19 -14.52 -20.87
CA GLY A 245 -18.77 -14.69 -22.20
C GLY A 245 -19.37 -13.39 -22.79
N VAL A 246 -19.90 -12.50 -21.94
CA VAL A 246 -20.37 -11.18 -22.38
C VAL A 246 -19.19 -10.28 -22.72
N ALA A 247 -18.15 -10.27 -21.88
CA ALA A 247 -16.94 -9.51 -22.15
C ALA A 247 -16.27 -9.92 -23.47
N GLU A 248 -16.15 -11.22 -23.74
CA GLU A 248 -15.66 -11.76 -25.00
C GLU A 248 -16.53 -11.33 -26.18
N ALA A 249 -17.86 -11.39 -26.04
CA ALA A 249 -18.78 -10.94 -27.09
C ALA A 249 -18.61 -9.46 -27.41
N ILE A 250 -18.45 -8.59 -26.39
CA ILE A 250 -18.22 -7.15 -26.57
C ILE A 250 -16.91 -6.91 -27.33
N VAL A 251 -15.81 -7.53 -26.88
CA VAL A 251 -14.49 -7.36 -27.51
C VAL A 251 -14.47 -7.92 -28.93
N ALA A 252 -15.08 -9.08 -29.17
CA ALA A 252 -15.18 -9.68 -30.49
C ALA A 252 -15.99 -8.80 -31.45
N GLU A 253 -17.13 -8.29 -31.01
CA GLU A 253 -17.98 -7.43 -31.83
C GLU A 253 -17.29 -6.09 -32.14
N ARG A 254 -16.57 -5.51 -31.17
CA ARG A 254 -15.79 -4.27 -31.34
C ARG A 254 -14.72 -4.36 -32.44
N LYS A 255 -14.24 -5.56 -32.82
CA LYS A 255 -13.29 -5.72 -33.94
C LYS A 255 -13.83 -5.20 -35.27
N LYS A 256 -15.16 -5.08 -35.43
CA LYS A 256 -15.80 -4.47 -36.62
C LYS A 256 -15.76 -2.93 -36.61
N GLY A 257 -15.27 -2.32 -35.54
CA GLY A 257 -15.21 -0.88 -35.32
C GLY A 257 -15.75 -0.49 -33.94
N PRO A 258 -15.35 0.68 -33.41
CA PRO A 258 -15.83 1.16 -32.11
C PRO A 258 -17.34 1.33 -32.14
N PHE A 259 -17.97 1.15 -30.99
CA PHE A 259 -19.38 1.45 -30.79
C PHE A 259 -19.57 2.97 -30.83
N LYS A 260 -20.56 3.44 -31.59
CA LYS A 260 -20.76 4.88 -31.82
C LYS A 260 -21.57 5.56 -30.73
N ASN A 261 -22.56 4.86 -30.20
CA ASN A 261 -23.47 5.31 -29.16
C ASN A 261 -24.15 4.11 -28.50
N LEU A 262 -24.98 4.37 -27.49
CA LEU A 262 -25.71 3.32 -26.76
C LEU A 262 -26.57 2.45 -27.68
N ALA A 263 -27.30 3.04 -28.63
CA ALA A 263 -28.15 2.28 -29.54
C ALA A 263 -27.35 1.32 -30.43
N ASP A 264 -26.22 1.76 -30.99
CA ASP A 264 -25.31 0.93 -31.78
C ASP A 264 -24.76 -0.26 -30.95
N PHE A 265 -24.35 -0.01 -29.71
CA PHE A 265 -23.91 -1.05 -28.78
C PHE A 265 -24.99 -2.10 -28.53
N LEU A 266 -26.21 -1.66 -28.19
CA LEU A 266 -27.35 -2.54 -27.90
C LEU A 266 -27.73 -3.39 -29.14
N LEU A 267 -27.76 -2.80 -30.33
CA LEU A 267 -28.12 -3.49 -31.57
C LEU A 267 -27.08 -4.55 -31.97
N ARG A 268 -25.79 -4.23 -31.86
CA ARG A 268 -24.70 -5.11 -32.27
C ARG A 268 -24.54 -6.32 -31.35
N LEU A 269 -24.67 -6.14 -30.03
CA LEU A 269 -24.55 -7.24 -29.06
C LEU A 269 -25.83 -8.08 -28.95
N GLY A 270 -26.99 -7.42 -29.04
CA GLY A 270 -28.31 -8.05 -29.04
C GLY A 270 -28.72 -8.69 -27.70
N PRO A 271 -29.97 -9.21 -27.63
CA PRO A 271 -30.57 -9.72 -26.40
C PRO A 271 -29.97 -11.05 -25.91
N LYS A 272 -29.16 -11.74 -26.73
CA LYS A 272 -28.47 -12.97 -26.32
C LYS A 272 -27.38 -12.68 -25.29
N ASN A 273 -26.68 -11.56 -25.43
CA ASN A 273 -25.54 -11.18 -24.58
C ASN A 273 -25.91 -10.10 -23.56
N LEU A 274 -26.95 -9.30 -23.84
CA LEU A 274 -27.36 -8.20 -22.97
C LEU A 274 -28.69 -8.51 -22.28
N ASN A 275 -28.67 -8.38 -20.96
CA ASN A 275 -29.87 -8.40 -20.12
C ASN A 275 -29.84 -7.21 -19.15
N LYS A 276 -30.92 -7.02 -18.39
CA LYS A 276 -31.04 -5.91 -17.42
C LYS A 276 -29.83 -5.81 -16.48
N LYS A 277 -29.40 -6.94 -15.90
CA LYS A 277 -28.28 -6.98 -14.93
C LYS A 277 -26.95 -6.57 -15.57
N VAL A 278 -26.69 -7.02 -16.80
CA VAL A 278 -25.46 -6.70 -17.54
C VAL A 278 -25.41 -5.21 -17.88
N ILE A 279 -26.50 -4.64 -18.41
CA ILE A 279 -26.54 -3.22 -18.78
C ILE A 279 -26.41 -2.34 -17.54
N GLU A 280 -27.14 -2.68 -16.47
CA GLU A 280 -27.03 -2.00 -15.18
C GLU A 280 -25.59 -2.05 -14.65
N ALA A 281 -24.93 -3.21 -14.68
CA ALA A 281 -23.56 -3.38 -14.24
C ALA A 281 -22.57 -2.54 -15.06
N LEU A 282 -22.64 -2.61 -16.39
CA LEU A 282 -21.77 -1.83 -17.28
C LEU A 282 -21.97 -0.32 -17.07
N THR A 283 -23.22 0.11 -16.86
CA THR A 283 -23.55 1.52 -16.59
C THR A 283 -22.96 1.97 -15.25
N LYS A 284 -23.26 1.23 -14.17
CA LYS A 284 -22.83 1.54 -12.80
C LYS A 284 -21.31 1.50 -12.63
N ALA A 285 -20.65 0.61 -13.35
CA ALA A 285 -19.19 0.50 -13.45
C ALA A 285 -18.52 1.62 -14.26
N GLY A 286 -19.28 2.44 -14.99
CA GLY A 286 -18.74 3.50 -15.84
C GLY A 286 -18.31 3.08 -17.25
N ALA A 287 -18.51 1.81 -17.62
CA ALA A 287 -18.12 1.30 -18.94
C ALA A 287 -18.88 1.96 -20.11
N LEU A 288 -20.04 2.57 -19.81
CA LEU A 288 -20.91 3.26 -20.78
C LEU A 288 -20.89 4.79 -20.62
N ASP A 289 -19.99 5.37 -19.81
CA ASP A 289 -19.98 6.81 -19.51
C ASP A 289 -19.79 7.70 -20.76
N LYS A 290 -19.18 7.18 -21.83
CA LYS A 290 -19.06 7.89 -23.12
C LYS A 290 -20.39 7.96 -23.90
N PHE A 291 -21.41 7.21 -23.52
CA PHE A 291 -22.66 7.07 -24.26
C PHE A 291 -23.89 7.65 -23.57
N GLY A 292 -23.78 8.10 -22.34
CA GLY A 292 -24.87 8.72 -21.61
C GLY A 292 -24.55 8.85 -20.13
N GLU A 293 -25.34 9.67 -19.44
CA GLU A 293 -25.26 9.82 -17.99
C GLU A 293 -25.83 8.56 -17.32
N ARG A 294 -25.23 8.13 -16.18
CA ARG A 294 -25.56 6.86 -15.53
C ARG A 294 -27.02 6.80 -15.04
N ASN A 295 -27.54 7.83 -14.38
CA ASN A 295 -28.96 7.88 -13.98
C ASN A 295 -29.89 7.89 -15.18
N GLU A 296 -29.57 8.61 -16.26
CA GLU A 296 -30.39 8.59 -17.48
C GLU A 296 -30.50 7.18 -18.06
N ILE A 297 -29.38 6.46 -18.19
CA ILE A 297 -29.38 5.07 -18.68
C ILE A 297 -30.16 4.16 -17.73
N LEU A 298 -29.96 4.29 -16.43
CA LEU A 298 -30.63 3.46 -15.41
C LEU A 298 -32.15 3.72 -15.35
N ALA A 299 -32.58 4.99 -15.42
CA ALA A 299 -34.00 5.37 -15.48
C ALA A 299 -34.66 4.90 -16.78
N SER A 300 -33.89 4.78 -17.85
CA SER A 300 -34.34 4.34 -19.17
C SER A 300 -34.35 2.83 -19.37
N MET A 301 -34.10 2.04 -18.33
CA MET A 301 -33.89 0.59 -18.45
C MET A 301 -35.06 -0.13 -19.13
N GLU A 302 -36.30 0.25 -18.86
CA GLU A 302 -37.46 -0.36 -19.53
C GLU A 302 -37.49 -0.06 -21.03
N ASN A 303 -37.18 1.17 -21.42
CA ASN A 303 -37.11 1.59 -22.82
C ASN A 303 -35.98 0.86 -23.56
N ILE A 304 -34.82 0.73 -22.91
CA ILE A 304 -33.66 -0.02 -23.40
C ILE A 304 -34.02 -1.49 -23.64
N LEU A 305 -34.70 -2.15 -22.69
CA LEU A 305 -35.10 -3.55 -22.83
C LEU A 305 -36.16 -3.75 -23.93
N LYS A 306 -37.12 -2.82 -24.07
CA LYS A 306 -38.10 -2.81 -25.18
C LYS A 306 -37.38 -2.66 -26.53
N PHE A 307 -36.41 -1.76 -26.61
CA PHE A 307 -35.59 -1.54 -27.81
C PHE A 307 -34.79 -2.81 -28.20
N LEU A 308 -34.10 -3.42 -27.24
CA LEU A 308 -33.37 -4.69 -27.43
C LEU A 308 -34.28 -5.84 -27.93
N SER A 309 -35.45 -6.00 -27.31
CA SER A 309 -36.40 -7.07 -27.63
C SER A 309 -36.99 -6.92 -29.04
N SER A 310 -37.20 -5.68 -29.49
CA SER A 310 -37.72 -5.39 -30.83
C SER A 310 -36.72 -5.70 -31.95
N SER A 311 -35.43 -5.69 -31.63
CA SER A 311 -34.33 -5.91 -32.56
C SER A 311 -34.10 -7.40 -32.83
N GLY A 312 -34.24 -8.26 -31.81
CA GLY A 312 -34.15 -9.72 -31.95
C GLY A 312 -35.23 -10.33 -32.87
N LYS A 313 -36.45 -9.76 -32.88
CA LYS A 313 -37.56 -10.21 -33.75
C LYS A 313 -37.37 -9.88 -35.24
N LYS A 314 -36.55 -8.88 -35.58
CA LYS A 314 -36.31 -8.49 -36.98
C LYS A 314 -35.27 -9.37 -37.68
N SER A 315 -34.35 -10.01 -36.95
CA SER A 315 -33.34 -10.89 -37.53
C SER A 315 -33.92 -12.24 -37.96
N SER A 316 -34.90 -12.79 -37.25
CA SER A 316 -35.59 -14.03 -37.66
C SER A 316 -36.60 -13.78 -38.80
N ALA A 317 -37.16 -12.58 -38.88
CA ALA A 317 -38.06 -12.19 -39.97
C ALA A 317 -37.32 -11.93 -41.31
N ARG A 318 -35.99 -11.83 -41.33
CA ARG A 318 -35.21 -11.58 -42.55
C ARG A 318 -35.21 -12.75 -43.54
N GLN A 319 -35.71 -13.92 -43.13
CA GLN A 319 -35.92 -15.07 -44.00
C GLN A 319 -37.32 -15.06 -44.69
N MET A 320 -38.16 -14.06 -44.42
CA MET A 320 -39.46 -13.89 -45.09
C MET A 320 -39.71 -12.41 -45.44
N GLY A 321 -39.33 -11.98 -46.65
CA GLY A 321 -39.87 -10.75 -47.21
C GLY A 321 -38.96 -10.04 -48.21
N LEU A 322 -39.10 -10.42 -49.49
CA LEU A 322 -38.52 -9.70 -50.64
C LEU A 322 -39.26 -8.37 -50.97
N PHE A 323 -40.22 -7.95 -50.14
CA PHE A 323 -41.02 -6.73 -50.32
C PHE A 323 -41.16 -5.97 -49.01
N LYS A 324 -40.12 -5.27 -48.59
CA LYS A 324 -40.24 -4.15 -47.63
C LYS A 324 -39.01 -3.24 -47.73
N THR A 325 -38.89 -2.56 -48.86
CA THR A 325 -38.16 -1.29 -48.99
C THR A 325 -38.96 -0.17 -48.32
N ALA A 326 -39.24 -0.33 -47.02
CA ALA A 326 -39.49 0.81 -46.15
C ALA A 326 -38.15 1.04 -45.46
N GLU A 327 -37.57 2.22 -45.65
CA GLU A 327 -36.38 2.67 -44.94
C GLU A 327 -36.41 2.16 -43.51
N ILE A 328 -35.37 1.44 -43.11
CA ILE A 328 -35.21 0.99 -41.74
C ILE A 328 -34.97 2.27 -40.93
N GLN A 329 -36.05 2.94 -40.52
CA GLN A 329 -35.99 3.92 -39.45
C GLN A 329 -35.51 3.14 -38.23
N VAL A 330 -34.22 3.31 -37.92
CA VAL A 330 -33.66 2.97 -36.63
C VAL A 330 -34.56 3.70 -35.64
N ARG A 331 -35.37 2.97 -34.87
CA ARG A 331 -36.11 3.60 -33.77
C ARG A 331 -35.06 4.28 -32.90
N ASN A 332 -35.17 5.59 -32.72
CA ASN A 332 -34.27 6.29 -31.81
C ASN A 332 -34.51 5.73 -30.40
N LEU A 333 -33.42 5.39 -29.73
CA LEU A 333 -33.45 5.07 -28.31
C LEU A 333 -33.59 6.38 -27.55
N GLU A 334 -34.77 6.63 -26.99
CA GLU A 334 -35.03 7.80 -26.16
C GLU A 334 -34.70 7.47 -24.70
N LEU A 335 -33.76 8.22 -24.13
CA LEU A 335 -33.45 8.17 -22.70
C LEU A 335 -34.39 9.12 -21.95
N THR A 336 -34.87 8.66 -20.80
CA THR A 336 -35.64 9.45 -19.84
C THR A 336 -34.71 10.48 -19.19
N PRO A 337 -34.93 11.78 -19.42
CA PRO A 337 -34.14 12.82 -18.76
C PRO A 337 -34.37 12.78 -17.25
N ILE A 338 -33.30 12.82 -16.48
CA ILE A 338 -33.32 12.82 -15.02
C ILE A 338 -32.07 13.52 -14.51
N GLU A 339 -32.10 13.96 -13.25
CA GLU A 339 -30.93 14.56 -12.61
C GLU A 339 -29.71 13.61 -12.67
N PRO A 340 -28.53 14.13 -13.06
CA PRO A 340 -27.31 13.34 -13.11
C PRO A 340 -26.97 12.65 -11.79
N ALA A 341 -26.31 11.49 -11.87
CA ALA A 341 -25.86 10.79 -10.68
C ALA A 341 -24.88 11.66 -9.87
N THR A 342 -25.17 11.82 -8.58
CA THR A 342 -24.27 12.49 -7.65
C THR A 342 -22.94 11.74 -7.57
N LYS A 343 -21.86 12.45 -7.20
CA LYS A 343 -20.54 11.84 -7.01
C LYS A 343 -20.59 10.65 -6.04
N LYS A 344 -21.31 10.81 -4.92
CA LYS A 344 -21.50 9.75 -3.92
C LYS A 344 -22.17 8.49 -4.51
N GLN A 345 -23.16 8.66 -5.38
CA GLN A 345 -23.80 7.53 -6.06
C GLN A 345 -22.83 6.82 -7.01
N LYS A 346 -22.09 7.57 -7.85
CA LYS A 346 -21.10 6.98 -8.78
C LYS A 346 -20.03 6.18 -8.05
N LEU A 347 -19.46 6.76 -6.99
CA LEU A 347 -18.46 6.11 -6.14
C LEU A 347 -19.02 4.87 -5.44
N SER A 348 -20.25 4.95 -4.91
CA SER A 348 -20.91 3.80 -4.29
C SER A 348 -21.14 2.65 -5.28
N TRP A 349 -21.51 2.96 -6.52
CA TRP A 349 -21.67 1.95 -7.57
C TRP A 349 -20.34 1.36 -8.03
N GLU A 350 -19.30 2.17 -8.18
CA GLU A 350 -17.96 1.66 -8.49
C GLU A 350 -17.48 0.70 -7.40
N LYS A 351 -17.69 1.05 -6.12
CA LYS A 351 -17.38 0.14 -5.03
C LYS A 351 -18.18 -1.16 -5.11
N GLU A 352 -19.47 -1.08 -5.43
CA GLU A 352 -20.34 -2.25 -5.52
C GLU A 352 -19.98 -3.19 -6.71
N PHE A 353 -19.63 -2.61 -7.87
CA PHE A 353 -19.46 -3.35 -9.13
C PHE A 353 -18.01 -3.62 -9.51
N LEU A 354 -17.06 -2.82 -9.03
CA LEU A 354 -15.62 -2.92 -9.29
C LEU A 354 -14.83 -3.28 -8.02
N GLY A 355 -15.43 -3.17 -6.83
CA GLY A 355 -14.78 -3.41 -5.54
C GLY A 355 -13.99 -2.21 -4.99
N MET A 356 -13.94 -1.10 -5.71
CA MET A 356 -13.15 0.08 -5.37
C MET A 356 -13.67 1.36 -6.04
N TYR A 357 -13.10 2.50 -5.65
CA TYR A 357 -13.33 3.80 -6.29
C TYR A 357 -12.36 3.98 -7.45
N VAL A 358 -12.86 4.06 -8.69
CA VAL A 358 -12.00 4.10 -9.89
C VAL A 358 -12.01 5.46 -10.57
N SER A 359 -13.14 6.18 -10.50
CA SER A 359 -13.28 7.50 -11.11
C SER A 359 -12.53 8.59 -10.35
N GLU A 360 -12.68 8.65 -9.01
CA GLU A 360 -12.03 9.64 -8.15
C GLU A 360 -11.83 9.08 -6.73
N HIS A 361 -10.77 9.53 -6.04
CA HIS A 361 -10.62 9.24 -4.61
C HIS A 361 -11.74 9.93 -3.80
N PRO A 362 -12.34 9.30 -2.78
CA PRO A 362 -13.44 9.88 -2.01
C PRO A 362 -13.13 11.22 -1.32
N LEU A 363 -11.85 11.49 -1.08
CA LEU A 363 -11.38 12.76 -0.50
C LEU A 363 -11.08 13.84 -1.54
N LYS A 364 -11.24 13.54 -2.83
CA LYS A 364 -10.98 14.48 -3.91
C LYS A 364 -12.04 15.58 -3.91
N GLY A 365 -11.61 16.84 -3.82
CA GLY A 365 -12.47 18.02 -3.65
C GLY A 365 -12.68 18.49 -2.21
N ILE A 366 -12.10 17.80 -1.22
CA ILE A 366 -12.06 18.28 0.18
C ILE A 366 -10.62 18.41 0.70
N GLU A 367 -9.61 18.34 -0.16
CA GLU A 367 -8.19 18.33 0.24
C GLU A 367 -7.83 19.58 1.04
N GLU A 368 -8.27 20.77 0.62
CA GLU A 368 -8.00 22.02 1.35
C GLU A 368 -8.64 22.03 2.74
N THR A 369 -9.84 21.45 2.88
CA THR A 369 -10.50 21.32 4.18
C THR A 369 -9.73 20.35 5.08
N LEU A 370 -9.22 19.25 4.54
CA LEU A 370 -8.40 18.30 5.28
C LEU A 370 -7.06 18.91 5.70
N LEU A 371 -6.39 19.64 4.79
CA LEU A 371 -5.13 20.35 5.06
C LEU A 371 -5.28 21.44 6.14
N ALA A 372 -6.44 22.10 6.21
CA ALA A 372 -6.73 23.07 7.26
C ALA A 372 -6.92 22.42 8.65
N LEU A 373 -7.34 21.16 8.69
CA LEU A 373 -7.68 20.44 9.93
C LEU A 373 -6.57 19.51 10.43
N ALA A 374 -5.70 19.03 9.52
CA ALA A 374 -4.74 17.97 9.79
C ALA A 374 -3.51 18.06 8.87
N SER A 375 -2.41 17.47 9.31
CA SER A 375 -1.21 17.32 8.49
C SER A 375 -1.40 16.16 7.49
N PRO A 376 -0.88 16.28 6.26
CA PRO A 376 -0.84 15.17 5.32
C PRO A 376 -0.13 13.96 5.90
N ILE A 377 -0.70 12.77 5.72
CA ILE A 377 -0.12 11.51 6.18
C ILE A 377 1.28 11.30 5.57
N GLY A 378 1.48 11.72 4.32
CA GLY A 378 2.76 11.60 3.62
C GLY A 378 3.90 12.38 4.26
N GLU A 379 3.60 13.49 4.95
CA GLU A 379 4.57 14.36 5.63
C GLU A 379 4.95 13.85 7.03
N LEU A 380 4.28 12.80 7.50
CA LEU A 380 4.60 12.22 8.80
C LEU A 380 5.91 11.42 8.79
N ASN A 381 6.40 11.04 7.60
CA ASN A 381 7.66 10.36 7.40
C ASN A 381 8.84 11.30 7.73
N GLY A 382 9.26 11.29 9.00
CA GLY A 382 10.30 12.16 9.55
C GLY A 382 10.04 12.60 10.99
N HIS A 383 8.81 12.40 11.48
CA HIS A 383 8.48 12.68 12.87
C HIS A 383 9.12 11.66 13.82
N SER A 384 9.63 12.16 14.95
CA SER A 384 10.13 11.30 16.03
C SER A 384 8.99 10.48 16.64
N SER A 385 9.26 9.24 17.07
CA SER A 385 8.26 8.43 17.78
C SER A 385 7.74 9.18 19.00
N GLY A 386 6.41 9.18 19.19
CA GLY A 386 5.72 9.82 20.31
C GLY A 386 5.28 11.26 20.04
N ALA A 387 5.59 11.83 18.87
CA ALA A 387 5.09 13.12 18.44
C ALA A 387 3.56 13.11 18.33
N LYS A 388 2.92 14.15 18.86
CA LYS A 388 1.48 14.34 18.69
C LYS A 388 1.20 14.75 17.25
N VAL A 389 0.24 14.08 16.63
CA VAL A 389 -0.16 14.30 15.24
C VAL A 389 -1.67 14.29 15.11
N LYS A 390 -2.14 15.03 14.11
CA LYS A 390 -3.53 15.08 13.71
C LYS A 390 -3.58 14.76 12.22
N VAL A 391 -4.30 13.70 11.87
CA VAL A 391 -4.45 13.23 10.49
C VAL A 391 -5.92 13.19 10.12
N ALA A 392 -6.24 13.44 8.86
CA ALA A 392 -7.60 13.32 8.36
C ALA A 392 -7.58 12.46 7.10
N GLY A 393 -8.50 11.52 6.99
CA GLY A 393 -8.54 10.60 5.87
C GLY A 393 -9.74 9.67 5.90
N ILE A 394 -9.90 8.87 4.86
CA ILE A 394 -10.93 7.84 4.78
C ILE A 394 -10.43 6.54 5.42
N ILE A 395 -11.28 5.86 6.18
CA ILE A 395 -10.97 4.52 6.68
C ILE A 395 -11.17 3.52 5.55
N THR A 396 -10.09 2.89 5.08
CA THR A 396 -10.13 1.93 3.97
C THR A 396 -10.21 0.48 4.41
N ALA A 397 -9.73 0.16 5.62
CA ALA A 397 -9.78 -1.18 6.19
C ALA A 397 -9.80 -1.16 7.72
N ILE A 398 -10.43 -2.18 8.34
CA ILE A 398 -10.42 -2.38 9.79
C ILE A 398 -10.16 -3.85 10.10
N SER A 399 -9.15 -4.12 10.92
CA SER A 399 -8.93 -5.43 11.54
C SER A 399 -9.25 -5.34 13.02
N LYS A 400 -10.22 -6.13 13.48
CA LYS A 400 -10.64 -6.20 14.88
C LYS A 400 -10.00 -7.39 15.56
N ILE A 401 -9.28 -7.16 16.66
CA ILE A 401 -8.72 -8.21 17.50
C ILE A 401 -9.17 -8.06 18.95
N LEU A 402 -9.07 -9.14 19.71
CA LEU A 402 -9.31 -9.14 21.14
C LEU A 402 -7.96 -9.04 21.87
N THR A 403 -7.90 -8.15 22.85
CA THR A 403 -6.74 -8.06 23.75
C THR A 403 -6.66 -9.26 24.68
N ARG A 404 -5.55 -9.42 25.40
CA ARG A 404 -5.42 -10.45 26.45
C ARG A 404 -6.49 -10.33 27.55
N SER A 405 -7.02 -9.13 27.76
CA SER A 405 -8.13 -8.85 28.68
C SER A 405 -9.51 -9.05 28.05
N ASN A 406 -9.59 -9.66 26.87
CA ASN A 406 -10.81 -9.91 26.11
C ASN A 406 -11.59 -8.64 25.67
N GLU A 407 -10.91 -7.50 25.56
CA GLU A 407 -11.51 -6.25 25.08
C GLU A 407 -11.18 -5.99 23.60
N PRO A 408 -12.12 -5.42 22.81
CA PRO A 408 -11.92 -5.17 21.39
C PRO A 408 -10.93 -4.04 21.13
N MET A 409 -9.93 -4.32 20.28
CA MET A 409 -8.93 -3.37 19.78
C MET A 409 -8.94 -3.40 18.24
N LEU A 410 -8.76 -2.25 17.60
CA LEU A 410 -8.76 -2.15 16.14
C LEU A 410 -7.39 -1.74 15.59
N PHE A 411 -7.05 -2.30 14.45
CA PHE A 411 -6.10 -1.71 13.51
C PHE A 411 -6.90 -1.16 12.33
N ALA A 412 -7.05 0.16 12.27
CA ALA A 412 -7.73 0.84 11.17
C ALA A 412 -6.70 1.38 10.18
N THR A 413 -6.90 1.18 8.88
CA THR A 413 -6.09 1.83 7.84
C THR A 413 -6.77 3.12 7.43
N VAL A 414 -6.08 4.24 7.63
CA VAL A 414 -6.56 5.58 7.24
C VAL A 414 -5.72 6.07 6.08
N GLU A 415 -6.39 6.57 5.05
CA GLU A 415 -5.78 7.02 3.80
C GLU A 415 -6.20 8.46 3.50
N ASP A 416 -5.23 9.28 3.12
CA ASP A 416 -5.47 10.59 2.52
C ASP A 416 -4.94 10.63 1.07
N THR A 417 -5.05 11.76 0.39
CA THR A 417 -4.55 11.90 -0.98
C THR A 417 -3.01 11.87 -1.10
N SER A 418 -2.30 11.89 0.03
CA SER A 418 -0.83 11.89 0.08
C SER A 418 -0.24 10.53 0.43
N ALA A 419 -0.84 9.79 1.37
CA ALA A 419 -0.38 8.49 1.83
C ALA A 419 -1.44 7.77 2.70
N ARG A 420 -1.14 6.53 3.08
CA ARG A 420 -1.91 5.76 4.06
C ARG A 420 -1.08 5.41 5.29
N THR A 421 -1.74 5.30 6.44
CA THR A 421 -1.13 4.90 7.70
C THR A 421 -2.04 3.97 8.49
N GLU A 422 -1.43 3.05 9.25
CA GLU A 422 -2.16 2.23 10.22
C GLU A 422 -2.39 3.05 11.50
N VAL A 423 -3.62 3.02 11.99
CA VAL A 423 -4.10 3.65 13.22
C VAL A 423 -4.49 2.56 14.20
N LEU A 424 -3.76 2.47 15.32
CA LEU A 424 -4.05 1.56 16.41
C LEU A 424 -5.07 2.20 17.36
N VAL A 425 -6.22 1.55 17.52
CA VAL A 425 -7.34 2.02 18.33
C VAL A 425 -7.52 1.10 19.52
N PHE A 426 -7.08 1.55 20.70
CA PHE A 426 -7.25 0.82 21.95
C PHE A 426 -8.72 0.75 22.40
N PRO A 427 -9.10 -0.25 23.22
CA PRO A 427 -10.49 -0.42 23.67
C PRO A 427 -11.13 0.83 24.27
N LYS A 428 -10.35 1.62 25.02
CA LYS A 428 -10.82 2.88 25.62
C LYS A 428 -11.28 3.90 24.57
N VAL A 429 -10.56 4.00 23.45
CA VAL A 429 -10.88 4.93 22.35
C VAL A 429 -12.02 4.37 21.50
N PHE A 430 -12.00 3.07 21.22
CA PHE A 430 -13.06 2.40 20.46
C PHE A 430 -14.43 2.46 21.16
N LYS A 431 -14.48 2.27 22.49
CA LYS A 431 -15.72 2.32 23.28
C LYS A 431 -16.33 3.73 23.34
N LYS A 432 -15.52 4.79 23.19
CA LYS A 432 -15.98 6.17 23.29
C LYS A 432 -16.85 6.55 22.09
N ASP A 433 -16.47 6.11 20.89
CA ASP A 433 -17.18 6.46 19.67
C ASP A 433 -17.01 5.36 18.60
N SER A 434 -17.75 4.25 18.77
CA SER A 434 -17.59 3.06 17.93
C SER A 434 -18.07 3.27 16.50
N LEU A 435 -19.01 4.20 16.28
CA LEU A 435 -19.59 4.48 14.96
C LEU A 435 -18.60 5.20 14.04
N VAL A 436 -17.65 5.97 14.59
CA VAL A 436 -16.59 6.63 13.81
C VAL A 436 -15.72 5.60 13.08
N TRP A 437 -15.48 4.45 13.70
CA TRP A 437 -14.59 3.40 13.20
C TRP A 437 -15.33 2.43 12.27
N GLN A 438 -15.79 2.95 11.13
CA GLN A 438 -16.38 2.16 10.05
C GLN A 438 -15.61 2.42 8.76
N VAL A 439 -15.53 1.40 7.90
CA VAL A 439 -14.98 1.56 6.55
C VAL A 439 -15.80 2.62 5.82
N ASP A 440 -15.12 3.43 5.01
CA ASP A 440 -15.64 4.56 4.24
C ASP A 440 -15.94 5.84 5.04
N ASN A 441 -15.85 5.81 6.37
CA ASN A 441 -15.95 7.04 7.15
C ASN A 441 -14.71 7.91 6.91
N ILE A 442 -14.94 9.20 6.64
CA ILE A 442 -13.89 10.21 6.64
C ILE A 442 -13.73 10.66 8.08
N VAL A 443 -12.54 10.48 8.62
CA VAL A 443 -12.26 10.68 10.04
C VAL A 443 -11.11 11.65 10.24
N LEU A 444 -11.21 12.43 11.30
CA LEU A 444 -10.13 13.22 11.87
C LEU A 444 -9.62 12.47 13.10
N VAL A 445 -8.38 12.00 13.05
CA VAL A 445 -7.73 11.24 14.12
C VAL A 445 -6.66 12.08 14.78
N GLU A 446 -6.74 12.22 16.09
CA GLU A 446 -5.69 12.79 16.94
C GLU A 446 -4.99 11.64 17.68
N GLY A 447 -3.66 11.65 17.64
CA GLY A 447 -2.89 10.55 18.20
C GLY A 447 -1.39 10.83 18.25
N ARG A 448 -0.62 9.76 18.44
CA ARG A 448 0.84 9.82 18.50
C ARG A 448 1.50 8.88 17.52
N THR A 449 2.58 9.36 16.90
CA THR A 449 3.40 8.52 16.03
C THR A 449 4.08 7.39 16.80
N ASN A 450 4.15 6.22 16.18
CA ASN A 450 4.88 5.07 16.67
C ASN A 450 5.66 4.46 15.50
N THR A 451 6.99 4.47 15.59
CA THR A 451 7.89 3.99 14.52
C THR A 451 8.65 2.73 14.92
N LYS A 452 8.30 2.09 16.04
CA LYS A 452 9.04 0.95 16.61
C LYS A 452 9.11 -0.28 15.69
N ASP A 453 8.13 -0.47 14.82
CA ASP A 453 8.04 -1.64 13.92
C ASP A 453 8.62 -1.39 12.52
N GLY A 454 9.29 -0.24 12.30
CA GLY A 454 9.87 0.14 11.01
C GLY A 454 8.87 0.70 9.99
N ALA A 455 7.58 0.69 10.31
CA ALA A 455 6.52 1.44 9.63
C ALA A 455 5.93 2.47 10.59
N LEU A 456 5.61 3.66 10.08
CA LEU A 456 4.91 4.67 10.84
C LEU A 456 3.48 4.19 11.14
N LYS A 457 3.13 4.17 12.42
CA LYS A 457 1.78 3.93 12.92
C LYS A 457 1.32 5.11 13.76
N ILE A 458 0.02 5.27 13.91
CA ILE A 458 -0.57 6.27 14.80
C ILE A 458 -1.31 5.54 15.91
N ILE A 459 -0.98 5.83 17.15
CA ILE A 459 -1.79 5.39 18.29
C ILE A 459 -2.89 6.43 18.48
N ALA A 460 -4.14 6.07 18.20
CA ALA A 460 -5.26 6.98 18.35
C ALA A 460 -5.48 7.32 19.82
N GLU A 461 -5.60 8.62 20.12
CA GLU A 461 -6.06 9.14 21.40
C GLU A 461 -7.54 9.55 21.29
N GLN A 462 -7.95 10.10 20.13
CA GLN A 462 -9.33 10.47 19.82
C GLN A 462 -9.58 10.44 18.30
N ALA A 463 -10.84 10.21 17.89
CA ALA A 463 -11.26 10.36 16.51
C ALA A 463 -12.67 10.99 16.43
N LYS A 464 -12.97 11.63 15.31
CA LYS A 464 -14.30 12.15 14.97
C LYS A 464 -14.58 11.95 13.48
N GLU A 465 -15.81 11.63 13.12
CA GLU A 465 -16.25 11.59 11.73
C GLU A 465 -16.43 13.03 11.18
N LEU A 466 -15.92 13.26 9.97
CA LEU A 466 -16.09 14.49 9.19
C LEU A 466 -17.26 14.28 8.21
N ALA A 467 -18.45 14.72 8.61
CA ALA A 467 -19.63 14.64 7.74
C ALA A 467 -19.49 15.59 6.53
N VAL A 468 -19.31 15.02 5.34
CA VAL A 468 -19.10 15.75 4.06
C VAL A 468 -20.24 16.71 3.69
N GLN A 469 -21.43 16.56 4.29
CA GLN A 469 -22.61 17.36 3.95
C GLN A 469 -22.70 18.72 4.65
N GLN A 470 -21.86 19.05 5.64
CA GLN A 470 -22.00 20.29 6.41
C GLN A 470 -20.91 21.35 6.19
N THR A 471 -19.83 21.03 5.47
CA THR A 471 -18.68 21.95 5.32
C THR A 471 -18.79 22.94 4.16
N ILE A 472 -19.83 22.85 3.30
CA ILE A 472 -20.01 23.77 2.17
C ILE A 472 -20.90 24.99 2.53
N VAL A 473 -21.62 25.01 3.67
CA VAL A 473 -22.59 26.09 3.99
C VAL A 473 -22.55 26.62 5.43
N LYS A 474 -21.61 26.22 6.30
CA LYS A 474 -21.54 26.83 7.65
C LYS A 474 -20.31 27.69 7.83
N GLU A 475 -20.57 28.99 8.03
CA GLU A 475 -19.62 29.94 8.61
C GLU A 475 -18.97 29.34 9.89
N PRO A 476 -17.74 29.77 10.24
CA PRO A 476 -16.91 29.14 11.29
C PRO A 476 -17.49 29.17 12.71
N ALA A 477 -18.67 29.75 12.93
CA ALA A 477 -19.21 30.04 14.26
C ALA A 477 -19.76 28.81 15.00
N GLU A 478 -20.27 27.78 14.32
CA GLU A 478 -20.94 26.66 15.00
C GLU A 478 -20.03 25.50 15.43
N LEU A 479 -18.74 25.53 15.07
CA LEU A 479 -17.71 24.62 15.62
C LEU A 479 -17.03 25.16 16.88
N ALA A 480 -17.41 26.36 17.34
CA ALA A 480 -16.82 27.05 18.49
C ALA A 480 -17.34 26.56 19.86
N SER A 481 -18.36 25.70 19.92
CA SER A 481 -18.93 25.19 21.17
C SER A 481 -18.24 23.94 21.72
N PHE A 482 -16.91 23.88 21.64
CA PHE A 482 -16.08 23.00 22.48
C PHE A 482 -14.78 23.72 22.83
N SER A 483 -14.92 24.91 23.42
CA SER A 483 -13.86 25.64 24.12
C SER A 483 -14.21 25.71 25.60
N GLU A 484 -14.06 24.59 26.31
CA GLU A 484 -13.82 24.61 27.75
C GLU A 484 -12.70 23.62 28.07
N SER A 485 -11.46 24.02 27.78
CA SER A 485 -10.34 23.94 28.72
C SER A 485 -9.03 24.42 28.08
N GLN A 486 -8.59 25.58 28.59
CA GLN A 486 -7.31 26.28 28.40
C GLN A 486 -7.09 27.11 27.11
N PRO A 487 -7.09 28.46 27.19
CA PRO A 487 -6.69 29.31 26.09
C PRO A 487 -5.16 29.21 25.89
N THR A 488 -4.73 28.72 24.74
CA THR A 488 -3.39 29.04 24.24
C THR A 488 -3.47 30.38 23.53
N SER A 489 -3.28 31.47 24.28
CA SER A 489 -2.99 32.77 23.70
C SER A 489 -1.74 32.63 22.82
N ARG A 490 -1.89 32.66 21.50
CA ARG A 490 -0.72 32.86 20.63
C ARG A 490 -0.24 34.28 20.90
N GLU A 491 0.90 34.44 21.56
CA GLU A 491 1.50 35.76 21.72
C GLU A 491 1.84 36.32 20.33
N PRO A 492 1.52 37.59 20.04
CA PRO A 492 1.85 38.19 18.76
C PRO A 492 3.36 38.13 18.55
N LYS A 493 3.82 37.65 17.38
CA LYS A 493 5.25 37.60 17.05
C LYS A 493 5.53 38.19 15.67
N LEU A 494 6.57 39.00 15.58
CA LEU A 494 7.08 39.52 14.31
C LEU A 494 8.30 38.69 13.88
N THR A 495 8.23 38.04 12.72
CA THR A 495 9.34 37.25 12.17
C THR A 495 9.91 37.92 10.93
N ILE A 496 11.22 38.19 10.92
CA ILE A 496 11.94 38.82 9.81
C ILE A 496 12.91 37.79 9.22
N THR A 497 12.72 37.45 7.94
CA THR A 497 13.57 36.47 7.24
C THR A 497 14.69 37.19 6.49
N LEU A 498 15.94 36.89 6.84
CA LEU A 498 17.11 37.52 6.23
C LEU A 498 17.44 36.90 4.87
N ASN A 499 18.02 37.72 3.98
CA ASN A 499 18.59 37.26 2.72
C ASN A 499 19.86 36.43 2.96
N LYS A 500 20.12 35.43 2.09
CA LYS A 500 21.34 34.59 2.16
C LYS A 500 22.63 35.43 2.07
N GLU A 501 22.57 36.59 1.44
CA GLU A 501 23.70 37.51 1.26
C GLU A 501 23.69 38.71 2.24
N ALA A 502 22.82 38.71 3.26
CA ALA A 502 22.67 39.85 4.17
C ALA A 502 24.01 40.21 4.84
N LYS A 503 24.44 41.46 4.69
CA LYS A 503 25.72 41.95 5.24
C LYS A 503 25.53 42.51 6.66
N LYS A 504 26.63 42.65 7.40
CA LYS A 504 26.64 43.26 8.74
C LYS A 504 25.97 44.65 8.76
N ASN A 505 26.03 45.41 7.66
CA ASN A 505 25.40 46.72 7.54
C ASN A 505 23.87 46.64 7.50
N ASP A 506 23.30 45.59 6.90
CA ASP A 506 21.84 45.40 6.81
C ASP A 506 21.26 45.05 8.18
N LEU A 507 21.99 44.25 8.97
CA LEU A 507 21.65 43.96 10.36
C LEU A 507 21.66 45.22 11.24
N LEU A 508 22.60 46.14 11.01
CA LEU A 508 22.64 47.42 11.73
C LEU A 508 21.47 48.33 11.36
N LYS A 509 21.08 48.38 10.08
CA LYS A 509 19.91 49.11 9.61
C LYS A 509 18.61 48.54 10.19
N ILE A 510 18.44 47.22 10.13
CA ILE A 510 17.28 46.53 10.76
C ILE A 510 17.25 46.86 12.24
N LYS A 511 18.36 46.72 12.96
CA LYS A 511 18.43 47.04 14.40
C LYS A 511 18.04 48.49 14.69
N LYS A 512 18.48 49.45 13.87
CA LYS A 512 18.10 50.86 14.04
C LYS A 512 16.59 51.05 13.87
N ILE A 513 15.99 50.47 12.83
CA ILE A 513 14.55 50.52 12.60
C ILE A 513 13.78 49.88 13.77
N LEU A 514 14.22 48.72 14.28
CA LEU A 514 13.56 48.09 15.43
C LEU A 514 13.62 48.96 16.70
N LEU A 515 14.66 49.77 16.87
CA LEU A 515 14.81 50.66 18.03
C LEU A 515 14.00 51.95 17.90
N ASP A 516 13.76 52.42 16.67
CA ASP A 516 12.96 53.62 16.40
C ASP A 516 11.44 53.38 16.60
N PHE A 517 11.00 52.13 16.74
CA PHE A 517 9.59 51.73 16.89
C PHE A 517 9.36 50.77 18.08
N PRO A 518 9.58 51.21 19.33
CA PRO A 518 9.40 50.37 20.52
C PRO A 518 7.93 49.97 20.72
N GLY A 519 7.68 48.75 21.22
CA GLY A 519 6.34 48.26 21.53
C GLY A 519 6.37 46.90 22.23
N GLU A 520 5.28 46.13 22.17
CA GLU A 520 5.15 44.89 22.94
C GLU A 520 5.42 43.60 22.16
N ILE A 521 5.51 43.66 20.83
CA ILE A 521 5.59 42.47 19.97
C ILE A 521 7.05 41.96 19.92
N PRO A 522 7.36 40.75 20.41
CA PRO A 522 8.69 40.16 20.30
C PRO A 522 9.10 39.89 18.84
N VAL A 523 10.34 40.27 18.50
CA VAL A 523 10.91 40.11 17.16
C VAL A 523 11.82 38.89 17.07
N TRP A 524 11.64 38.07 16.03
CA TRP A 524 12.44 36.90 15.68
C TRP A 524 13.13 37.10 14.33
N LEU A 525 14.41 36.73 14.23
CA LEU A 525 15.16 36.70 12.98
C LEU A 525 15.28 35.27 12.47
N ARG A 526 14.88 35.04 11.21
CA ARG A 526 15.00 33.76 10.53
C ARG A 526 16.18 33.83 9.55
N ILE A 527 17.27 33.14 9.89
CA ILE A 527 18.56 33.19 9.18
C ILE A 527 18.70 31.92 8.31
N PRO A 528 18.86 32.03 6.98
CA PRO A 528 19.01 30.87 6.11
C PRO A 528 20.37 30.18 6.32
N LEU A 529 20.40 28.84 6.27
CA LEU A 529 21.63 28.04 6.35
C LEU A 529 22.14 27.67 4.94
N ASN A 530 23.44 27.42 4.79
CA ASN A 530 24.13 27.36 3.49
C ASN A 530 23.73 26.19 2.56
N HIS A 531 22.87 25.26 2.98
CA HIS A 531 22.33 24.22 2.11
C HIS A 531 20.84 23.96 2.40
N GLY A 532 19.98 24.10 1.38
CA GLY A 532 18.54 23.78 1.45
C GLY A 532 17.59 24.93 1.82
N SER A 533 16.34 24.57 2.12
CA SER A 533 15.25 25.44 2.62
C SER A 533 15.24 25.57 4.15
N ASP A 534 16.34 25.21 4.80
CA ASP A 534 16.48 25.23 6.25
C ASP A 534 16.83 26.62 6.78
N PHE A 535 16.22 26.98 7.90
CA PHE A 535 16.44 28.26 8.57
C PHE A 535 16.67 28.07 10.07
N ARG A 536 17.49 28.94 10.64
CA ARG A 536 17.66 29.07 12.09
C ARG A 536 16.89 30.30 12.58
N GLU A 537 15.95 30.10 13.51
CA GLU A 537 15.24 31.20 14.16
C GLU A 537 15.96 31.65 15.43
N VAL A 538 16.09 32.97 15.61
CA VAL A 538 16.73 33.60 16.77
C VAL A 538 15.83 34.70 17.31
N LYS A 539 15.39 34.56 18.57
CA LYS A 539 14.65 35.61 19.27
C LYS A 539 15.57 36.79 19.61
N THR A 540 15.18 38.00 19.21
CA THR A 540 15.93 39.21 19.57
C THR A 540 15.52 39.72 20.95
N LYS A 541 16.31 40.64 21.52
CA LYS A 541 15.98 41.31 22.79
C LYS A 541 15.01 42.49 22.61
N THR A 542 14.68 42.85 21.37
CA THR A 542 13.88 44.03 21.06
C THR A 542 12.42 43.63 20.89
N LYS A 543 11.52 44.47 21.41
CA LYS A 543 10.08 44.40 21.17
C LYS A 543 9.63 45.66 20.45
N VAL A 544 8.66 45.53 19.54
CA VAL A 544 8.30 46.61 18.61
C VAL A 544 6.79 46.79 18.49
N CYS A 545 6.38 47.96 18.02
CA CYS A 545 5.03 48.19 17.51
C CYS A 545 5.07 47.96 16.00
N ALA A 546 4.40 46.91 15.51
CA ALA A 546 4.43 46.52 14.09
C ALA A 546 3.42 47.34 13.28
N ASP A 547 3.65 48.65 13.16
CA ASP A 547 2.86 49.53 12.30
C ASP A 547 3.26 49.41 10.82
N LYS A 548 2.40 49.91 9.93
CA LYS A 548 2.59 49.79 8.47
C LYS A 548 3.89 50.45 8.00
N ILE A 549 4.28 51.58 8.60
CA ILE A 549 5.48 52.34 8.23
C ILE A 549 6.75 51.57 8.59
N MET A 550 6.75 50.92 9.75
CA MET A 550 7.85 50.08 10.21
C MET A 550 8.02 48.84 9.34
N LEU A 551 6.90 48.18 8.98
CA LEU A 551 6.92 47.00 8.11
C LEU A 551 7.47 47.34 6.72
N GLU A 552 7.01 48.43 6.10
CA GLU A 552 7.51 48.89 4.79
C GLU A 552 9.03 49.17 4.82
N LYS A 553 9.53 49.89 5.84
CA LYS A 553 10.97 50.17 5.99
C LYS A 553 11.82 48.91 6.16
N LEU A 554 11.27 47.88 6.80
CA LEU A 554 11.96 46.60 6.95
C LEU A 554 11.92 45.81 5.63
N GLU A 555 10.80 45.82 4.90
CA GLU A 555 10.67 45.17 3.60
C GLU A 555 11.62 45.77 2.56
N ASP A 556 11.91 47.07 2.61
CA ASP A 556 12.94 47.70 1.77
C ASP A 556 14.34 47.09 1.95
N ILE A 557 14.61 46.47 3.11
CA ILE A 557 15.91 45.87 3.42
C ILE A 557 15.92 44.37 3.12
N VAL A 558 14.86 43.63 3.51
CA VAL A 558 14.83 42.16 3.37
C VAL A 558 14.11 41.68 2.11
N GLY A 559 13.32 42.52 1.48
CA GLY A 559 12.45 42.21 0.34
C GLY A 559 11.00 41.91 0.78
N GLN A 560 10.06 42.13 -0.13
CA GLN A 560 8.63 41.90 0.10
C GLN A 560 8.32 40.44 0.48
N GLY A 561 7.37 40.25 1.39
CA GLY A 561 6.91 38.93 1.81
C GLY A 561 7.88 38.17 2.73
N LYS A 562 8.95 38.81 3.19
CA LYS A 562 9.92 38.23 4.14
C LYS A 562 9.65 38.61 5.59
N ILE A 563 8.57 39.35 5.84
CA ILE A 563 8.14 39.77 7.16
C ILE A 563 6.76 39.17 7.43
N VAL A 564 6.65 38.45 8.53
CA VAL A 564 5.40 37.82 8.96
C VAL A 564 5.05 38.30 10.36
N LEU A 565 3.95 39.04 10.48
CA LEU A 565 3.34 39.37 11.75
C LEU A 565 2.25 38.33 12.04
N ALA A 566 2.50 37.43 12.99
CA ALA A 566 1.47 36.54 13.52
C ALA A 566 0.76 37.27 14.67
N GLN A 567 -0.54 37.52 14.50
CA GLN A 567 -1.41 38.09 15.54
C GLN A 567 -2.06 37.01 16.38
#